data_AF-A0A414PCR0-F1
#
_entry.id   AF-A0A414PCR0-F1
#
_cell.length_a   1.000
_cell.length_b   1.000
_cell.length_c   1.000
_cell.angle_alpha   90.00
_cell.angle_beta   90.00
_cell.angle_gamma   90.00
#
_symmetry.space_group_name_H-M   'P 1'
#
loop_
_entity.id
_entity.type
_entity.pdbx_description
1 polymer ?
#
loop_
_entity_poly.entity_id
_entity_poly.type
_entity_poly.pdbx_seq_one_letter_code
_entity_poly.pdbx_strand_id
1 'polypeptide(L)' 'MGSDAIRWHVHCSVCGAFIEKSAHCDSEVECKKCRSTLEILVKDDIVSVRPLHIKDEKLKERMRVYSQKVMNSRKETK' A
#
# COMPACT_ATOMS: atom_id res chain seq x y z
N MET A 1 31.21 -17.83 5.22
CA MET A 1 29.76 -17.83 5.56
C MET A 1 29.15 -16.59 4.93
N GLY A 2 28.88 -16.63 3.63
CA GLY A 2 28.12 -15.57 2.96
C GLY A 2 26.65 -15.93 3.09
N SER A 3 25.89 -15.18 3.87
CA SER A 3 24.42 -15.26 3.83
C SER A 3 24.00 -14.72 2.45
N ASP A 4 23.89 -15.61 1.48
CA ASP A 4 23.29 -15.30 0.18
C ASP A 4 21.85 -14.88 0.44
N ALA A 5 21.64 -13.57 0.49
CA ALA A 5 20.33 -13.00 0.73
C ALA A 5 19.38 -13.47 -0.38
N ILE A 6 18.33 -14.22 -0.03
CA ILE A 6 17.36 -14.69 -1.03
C ILE A 6 16.77 -13.46 -1.73
N ARG A 7 16.90 -13.44 -3.06
CA ARG A 7 16.37 -12.37 -3.90
C ARG A 7 14.96 -12.75 -4.35
N TRP A 8 14.00 -11.94 -3.92
CA TRP A 8 12.62 -12.05 -4.34
C TRP A 8 12.34 -11.03 -5.44
N HIS A 9 11.72 -11.50 -6.50
CA HIS A 9 11.16 -10.65 -7.53
C HIS A 9 9.67 -10.47 -7.24
N VAL A 10 9.27 -9.24 -6.90
CA VAL A 10 7.89 -8.94 -6.57
C VAL A 10 7.37 -7.79 -7.44
N HIS A 11 6.04 -7.70 -7.56
CA HIS A 11 5.38 -6.62 -8.27
C HIS A 11 4.72 -5.65 -7.30
N CYS A 12 4.73 -4.37 -7.65
CA CYS A 12 3.93 -3.37 -6.97
C CYS A 12 2.44 -3.70 -7.12
N SER A 13 1.75 -3.92 -6.00
CA SER A 13 0.30 -4.20 -5.99
C SER A 13 -0.57 -3.04 -6.51
N VAL A 14 -0.01 -1.83 -6.65
CA VAL A 14 -0.72 -0.63 -7.11
C VAL A 14 -0.59 -0.42 -8.61
N CYS A 15 0.63 -0.48 -9.16
CA CYS A 15 0.89 -0.12 -10.56
C CYS A 15 1.55 -1.25 -11.39
N GLY A 16 1.78 -2.41 -10.79
CA GLY A 16 2.40 -3.58 -11.45
C GLY A 16 3.90 -3.45 -11.72
N ALA A 17 4.54 -2.34 -11.35
CA ALA A 17 5.96 -2.13 -11.55
C ALA A 17 6.78 -3.24 -10.87
N PHE A 18 7.83 -3.68 -11.55
CA PHE A 18 8.77 -4.67 -11.03
C PHE A 18 9.60 -4.09 -9.88
N ILE A 19 9.75 -4.88 -8.81
CA ILE A 19 10.53 -4.52 -7.62
C ILE A 19 11.41 -5.73 -7.28
N GLU A 20 12.72 -5.57 -7.43
CA GLU A 20 13.70 -6.54 -6.94
C GLU A 20 14.04 -6.21 -5.48
N LYS A 21 13.89 -7.19 -4.59
CA LYS A 21 14.25 -7.03 -3.17
C LYS A 21 14.90 -8.29 -2.64
N SER A 22 16.09 -8.13 -2.06
CA SER A 22 16.69 -9.12 -1.17
C SER A 22 16.17 -8.91 0.25
N ALA A 23 15.40 -9.84 0.80
CA ALA A 23 14.89 -9.74 2.16
C ALA A 23 14.60 -11.11 2.76
N HIS A 24 15.00 -11.31 4.01
CA HIS A 24 14.63 -12.45 4.86
C HIS A 24 13.61 -12.07 5.93
N CYS A 25 13.19 -10.81 5.96
CA CYS A 25 12.31 -10.25 6.96
C CYS A 25 11.34 -9.25 6.33
N ASP A 26 10.30 -8.92 7.09
CA ASP A 26 9.34 -7.90 6.72
C ASP A 26 10.05 -6.55 6.48
N SER A 27 9.63 -5.82 5.44
CA SER A 27 10.25 -4.55 5.10
C SER A 27 9.30 -3.62 4.35
N GLU A 28 9.48 -2.31 4.56
CA GLU A 28 8.80 -1.29 3.77
C GLU A 28 9.63 -0.94 2.52
N VAL A 29 8.95 -0.76 1.39
CA VAL A 29 9.55 -0.33 0.13
C VAL A 29 8.71 0.75 -0.53
N GLU A 30 9.36 1.75 -1.11
CA GLU A 30 8.68 2.74 -1.94
C GLU A 30 8.75 2.31 -3.42
N CYS A 31 7.61 2.28 -4.09
CA CYS A 31 7.57 2.04 -5.52
C CYS A 31 8.05 3.28 -6.28
N LYS A 32 9.19 3.20 -6.98
CA LYS A 32 9.75 4.31 -7.76
C LYS A 32 8.82 4.85 -8.86
N LYS A 33 7.89 4.03 -9.38
CA LYS A 33 6.98 4.42 -10.47
C LYS A 33 5.78 5.23 -9.96
N CYS A 34 5.06 4.73 -8.96
CA CYS A 34 3.83 5.37 -8.45
C CYS A 34 3.99 6.06 -7.10
N ARG A 35 5.20 6.02 -6.51
CA ARG A 35 5.54 6.57 -5.19
C ARG A 35 4.67 6.04 -4.05
N SER A 36 4.06 4.87 -4.24
CA SER A 36 3.29 4.21 -3.19
C SER A 36 4.24 3.46 -2.28
N THR A 37 4.06 3.63 -0.98
CA THR A 37 4.71 2.80 0.04
C THR A 37 4.02 1.45 0.09
N LEU A 38 4.80 0.38 0.06
CA LEU A 38 4.35 -1.00 0.15
C LEU A 38 5.03 -1.67 1.34
N GLU A 39 4.31 -2.56 1.99
CA GLU A 39 4.81 -3.47 3.00
C GLU A 39 5.04 -4.83 2.33
N ILE A 40 6.28 -5.33 2.43
CA ILE A 40 6.65 -6.69 2.03
C ILE A 40 6.71 -7.52 3.30
N LEU A 41 5.93 -8.59 3.35
CA LEU A 41 5.95 -9.57 4.44
C LEU A 41 6.65 -10.84 3.97
N VAL A 42 7.56 -11.36 4.78
CA VAL A 42 8.32 -12.58 4.50
C VAL A 42 8.11 -13.56 5.64
N LYS A 43 7.50 -14.71 5.35
CA LYS A 43 7.29 -15.78 6.32
C LYS A 43 7.38 -17.13 5.63
N ASP A 44 8.17 -18.06 6.20
CA ASP A 44 8.32 -19.43 5.69
C ASP A 44 8.65 -19.47 4.18
N ASP A 45 9.56 -18.60 3.72
CA ASP A 45 9.92 -18.40 2.30
C ASP A 45 8.75 -17.99 1.38
N ILE A 46 7.64 -17.52 1.96
CA ILE A 46 6.52 -16.91 1.23
C ILE A 46 6.63 -15.41 1.35
N VAL A 47 6.48 -14.73 0.21
CA VAL A 47 6.48 -13.27 0.13
C VAL A 47 5.12 -12.73 -0.24
N SER A 48 4.60 -11.82 0.57
CA SER A 48 3.36 -11.10 0.31
C SER A 48 3.64 -9.61 0.21
N VAL A 49 3.06 -8.94 -0.80
CA VAL A 49 3.20 -7.48 -0.99
C VAL A 49 1.85 -6.82 -0.78
N ARG A 50 1.78 -5.84 0.11
CA ARG A 50 0.57 -5.08 0.40
C ARG A 50 0.84 -3.58 0.29
N PRO A 51 -0.09 -2.77 -0.21
CA PRO A 51 0.05 -1.32 -0.13
C PRO A 51 -0.07 -0.87 1.32
N LEU A 52 0.89 -0.07 1.76
CA LEU A 52 0.83 0.55 3.08
C LEU A 52 -0.19 1.70 3.00
N HIS A 53 -1.43 1.42 3.43
CA HIS A 53 -2.44 2.45 3.56
C HIS A 53 -2.12 3.34 4.76
N ILE A 54 -1.34 4.39 4.53
CA ILE A 54 -1.23 5.50 5.48
C ILE A 54 -2.65 6.06 5.64
N LYS A 55 -3.24 5.85 6.82
CA LYS A 55 -4.54 6.42 7.16
C LYS A 55 -4.36 7.93 7.27
N ASP A 56 -4.51 8.62 6.14
CA ASP A 56 -4.55 10.08 6.13
C ASP A 56 -5.85 10.52 6.82
N GLU A 57 -5.74 10.88 8.10
CA GLU A 57 -6.84 11.40 8.92
C GLU A 57 -7.52 12.60 8.24
N LYS A 58 -6.76 13.45 7.53
CA LYS A 58 -7.32 14.60 6.79
C LYS A 58 -8.08 14.16 5.54
N LEU A 59 -7.65 13.08 4.88
CA LEU A 59 -8.44 12.50 3.78
C LEU A 59 -9.74 11.90 4.32
N LYS A 60 -9.68 11.18 5.44
CA LYS A 60 -10.86 10.60 6.10
C LYS A 60 -11.85 11.67 6.54
N GLU A 61 -11.37 12.79 7.07
CA GLU A 61 -12.18 13.95 7.42
C GLU A 61 -12.83 14.58 6.18
N ARG A 62 -12.07 14.80 5.10
CA ARG A 62 -12.61 15.31 3.83
C ARG A 62 -13.68 14.39 3.24
N MET A 63 -13.48 13.07 3.27
CA MET A 63 -14.47 12.09 2.84
C MET A 63 -15.74 12.14 3.71
N ARG A 64 -15.59 12.34 5.02
CA ARG A 64 -16.74 12.50 5.94
C ARG A 64 -17.57 13.73 5.57
N VAL A 65 -16.93 14.89 5.38
CA VAL A 65 -17.61 16.13 4.98
C VAL A 65 -18.32 15.98 3.63
N TYR A 66 -17.64 15.38 2.65
CA TYR A 66 -18.24 15.13 1.32
C TYR A 66 -19.45 14.21 1.43
N SER A 67 -19.36 13.11 2.18
CA SER A 67 -20.47 12.16 2.36
C SER A 67 -21.68 12.81 3.03
N GLN A 68 -21.47 13.69 4.02
CA GLN A 68 -22.54 14.43 4.69
C GLN A 68 -23.23 15.40 3.74
N LYS A 69 -22.46 16.15 2.93
CA LYS A 69 -23.05 17.04 1.92
C LYS A 69 -23.90 16.27 0.92
N VAL A 70 -23.39 15.18 0.36
CA VAL A 70 -24.13 14.35 -0.61
C VAL A 70 -25.43 13.79 0.01
N MET A 71 -25.37 13.33 1.27
CA MET A 71 -26.55 12.81 1.99
C MET A 71 -27.58 13.91 2.28
N ASN A 72 -27.14 15.12 2.62
CA ASN A 72 -28.04 16.25 2.89
C ASN A 72 -28.66 16.81 1.61
N SER A 73 -27.89 16.94 0.52
CA SER A 73 -28.44 17.38 -0.78
C SER A 73 -29.53 16.44 -1.32
N ARG A 74 -29.45 15.14 -1.01
CA ARG A 74 -30.50 14.16 -1.32
C ARG A 74 -31.76 14.30 -0.46
N LYS A 75 -31.66 14.92 0.72
CA LYS A 75 -32.82 15.19 1.58
C LYS A 75 -33.55 16.48 1.17
N GLU A 76 -32.84 17.46 0.62
CA GLU A 76 -33.43 18.72 0.14
C GLU A 76 -34.16 18.59 -1.20
N THR A 77 -33.90 17.52 -1.96
CA THR A 77 -34.57 17.22 -3.24
C THR A 77 -35.83 16.36 -3.10
N LYS A 78 -36.36 16.20 -1.88
CA LYS A 78 -37.54 15.38 -1.58
C LYS A 78 -38.57 16.19 -0.80
#